data_AF-A0A2E4QRD2-F1
#
_entry.id   AF-A0A2E4QRD2-F1
#
_cell.length_a   1.000
_cell.length_b   1.000
_cell.length_c   1.000
_cell.angle_alpha   90.00
_cell.angle_beta   90.00
_cell.angle_gamma   90.00
#
_symmetry.space_group_name_H-M   'P 1'
#
loop_
_entity.id
_entity.type
_entity.pdbx_description
1 polymer ?
#
loop_
_entity_poly.entity_id
_entity_poly.type
_entity_poly.pdbx_seq_one_letter_code
_entity_poly.pdbx_strand_id
1 'polypeptide(L)'
;MSNGFASSDWPLKLLTGLQLIDGGAWLFAEDHQNEHTLTSADLEDVARAAGLDGPPAGNVRCSWPIRQYSNKNDESGNLDWLRSLRTANANAPDIARLLINALIELSEQVCNAGGTLYVEQLSILISKDANAPTRCLTPVIHADEYYGLRESALVSLSEAGFDVNGGTVFYPTIAPHQLGQAGRMPPEEFNSRFASAPAYRAQHGEFIIYDGMAGKNGNLNLDHGTPHVSGDLAGYSSRLLVLMRHISPE
;
A
#
# COMPACT_ATOMS: atom_id res chain seq x y z
N MET A 1 6.46 20.46 4.18
CA MET A 1 6.39 19.00 3.97
C MET A 1 7.12 18.33 5.12
N SER A 2 6.54 17.31 5.75
CA SER A 2 7.02 16.82 7.06
C SER A 2 8.34 16.06 6.94
N ASN A 3 9.24 16.25 7.90
CA ASN A 3 10.51 15.51 8.06
C ASN A 3 10.32 14.03 8.46
N GLY A 4 9.08 13.50 8.48
CA GLY A 4 8.78 12.17 9.03
C GLY A 4 9.44 11.00 8.29
N PHE A 5 9.71 11.16 6.99
CA PHE A 5 10.36 10.16 6.13
C PHE A 5 11.81 10.54 5.78
N ALA A 6 12.40 11.48 6.52
CA ALA A 6 13.78 11.93 6.31
C ALA A 6 14.81 11.08 7.06
N SER A 7 14.38 10.32 8.09
CA SER A 7 15.24 9.44 8.87
C SER A 7 14.93 7.97 8.62
N SER A 8 15.94 7.11 8.63
CA SER A 8 15.80 5.67 8.41
C SER A 8 15.01 4.94 9.50
N ASP A 9 14.80 5.55 10.67
CA ASP A 9 14.07 4.97 11.81
C ASP A 9 12.54 5.15 11.75
N TRP A 10 12.04 5.82 10.72
CA TRP A 10 10.61 6.03 10.49
C TRP A 10 9.78 4.73 10.53
N PRO A 11 10.24 3.57 9.99
CA PRO A 11 9.46 2.34 10.00
C PRO A 11 9.22 1.86 11.42
N LEU A 12 10.27 1.84 12.26
CA LEU A 12 10.15 1.38 13.65
C LEU A 12 9.31 2.33 14.49
N LYS A 13 9.47 3.64 14.31
CA LYS A 13 8.64 4.64 14.98
C LYS A 13 7.16 4.46 14.66
N LEU A 14 6.84 4.06 13.42
CA LEU A 14 5.46 3.80 13.02
C LEU A 14 4.96 2.47 13.58
N LEU A 15 5.71 1.37 13.41
CA LEU A 15 5.32 0.03 13.88
C LEU A 15 5.10 -0.03 15.39
N THR A 16 5.96 0.63 16.16
CA THR A 16 5.90 0.63 17.64
C THR A 16 5.04 1.75 18.21
N GLY A 17 4.84 2.83 17.46
CA GLY A 17 4.16 4.03 17.91
C GLY A 17 2.69 4.12 17.56
N LEU A 18 2.25 3.47 16.48
CA LEU A 18 0.86 3.47 16.04
C LEU A 18 0.06 2.40 16.79
N GLN A 19 -0.80 2.84 17.70
CA GLN A 19 -1.74 1.99 18.42
C GLN A 19 -2.92 1.62 17.54
N LEU A 20 -3.15 0.32 17.43
CA LEU A 20 -4.18 -0.27 16.58
C LEU A 20 -5.48 -0.40 17.38
N ILE A 21 -6.62 -0.08 16.78
CA ILE A 21 -7.94 -0.23 17.42
C ILE A 21 -8.39 -1.70 17.30
N ASP A 22 -9.26 -2.14 18.22
CA ASP A 22 -9.99 -3.42 18.14
C ASP A 22 -9.10 -4.68 18.07
N GLY A 23 -7.90 -4.62 18.65
CA GLY A 23 -6.98 -5.76 18.70
C GLY A 23 -6.32 -6.07 17.34
N GLY A 24 -6.35 -5.14 16.39
CA GLY A 24 -5.56 -5.22 15.18
C GLY A 24 -4.07 -5.42 15.49
N ALA A 25 -3.37 -6.09 14.59
CA ALA A 25 -1.93 -6.32 14.70
C ALA A 25 -1.23 -6.01 13.38
N TRP A 26 0.01 -5.53 13.47
CA TRP A 26 0.92 -5.57 12.34
C TRP A 26 1.25 -7.02 12.03
N LEU A 27 1.27 -7.35 10.76
CA LEU A 27 1.70 -8.62 10.22
C LEU A 27 3.08 -8.44 9.60
N PHE A 28 4.00 -9.34 9.92
CA PHE A 28 5.30 -9.45 9.27
C PHE A 28 5.24 -10.52 8.21
N ALA A 29 5.82 -10.25 7.04
CA ALA A 29 5.84 -11.17 5.92
C ALA A 29 7.21 -11.85 5.81
N GLU A 30 7.26 -13.15 6.12
CA GLU A 30 8.42 -13.98 5.83
C GLU A 30 8.60 -14.18 4.32
N ASP A 31 7.48 -14.21 3.57
CA ASP A 31 7.44 -14.16 2.11
C ASP A 31 6.09 -13.66 1.60
N HIS A 32 5.76 -13.91 0.32
CA HIS A 32 4.53 -13.44 -0.29
C HIS A 32 3.27 -14.22 0.14
N GLN A 33 3.41 -15.39 0.75
CA GLN A 33 2.34 -16.29 1.19
C GLN A 33 2.33 -16.53 2.71
N ASN A 34 3.45 -16.28 3.38
CA ASN A 34 3.61 -16.53 4.81
C ASN A 34 3.70 -15.21 5.57
N GLU A 35 2.64 -14.92 6.32
CA GLU A 35 2.55 -13.78 7.24
C GLU A 35 2.24 -14.26 8.66
N HIS A 36 2.81 -13.59 9.65
CA HIS A 36 2.53 -13.81 11.08
C HIS A 36 2.42 -12.48 11.82
N THR A 37 1.83 -12.50 13.02
CA THR A 37 1.77 -11.33 13.89
C THR A 37 3.17 -10.85 14.26
N LEU A 38 3.46 -9.57 14.04
CA LEU A 38 4.75 -8.93 14.32
C LEU A 38 5.21 -9.19 15.77
N THR A 39 6.44 -9.66 15.91
CA THR A 39 7.10 -9.97 17.18
C THR A 39 8.28 -9.03 17.45
N SER A 40 8.87 -9.11 18.65
CA SER A 40 10.07 -8.35 18.97
C SER A 40 11.28 -8.73 18.10
N ALA A 41 11.40 -10.00 17.69
CA ALA A 41 12.49 -10.43 16.81
C ALA A 41 12.35 -9.82 15.41
N ASP A 42 11.12 -9.71 14.91
CA ASP A 42 10.84 -9.07 13.62
C ASP A 42 11.22 -7.58 13.64
N LEU A 43 11.06 -6.90 14.78
CA LEU A 43 11.50 -5.50 14.93
C LEU A 43 13.02 -5.35 14.78
N GLU A 44 13.80 -6.35 15.21
CA GLU A 44 15.27 -6.37 14.99
C GLU A 44 15.58 -6.52 13.49
N ASP A 45 14.83 -7.35 12.77
CA ASP A 45 14.97 -7.49 11.32
C ASP A 45 14.55 -6.22 10.57
N VAL A 46 13.51 -5.52 11.03
CA VAL A 46 13.13 -4.20 10.50
C VAL A 46 14.24 -3.17 10.74
N ALA A 47 14.84 -3.13 11.94
CA ALA A 47 15.94 -2.21 12.26
C ALA A 47 17.16 -2.46 11.36
N ARG A 48 17.48 -3.73 11.12
CA ARG A 48 18.58 -4.14 10.25
C ARG A 48 18.31 -3.79 8.79
N ALA A 49 17.11 -4.08 8.29
CA ALA A 49 16.70 -3.73 6.92
C ALA A 49 16.64 -2.21 6.70
N ALA A 50 16.28 -1.45 7.74
CA ALA A 50 16.26 0.01 7.70
C ALA A 50 17.67 0.63 7.64
N GLY A 51 18.70 -0.10 8.10
CA GLY A 51 20.09 0.37 8.17
C GLY A 51 20.38 1.27 9.38
N LEU A 52 19.81 0.96 10.55
CA LEU A 52 20.00 1.79 11.75
C LEU A 52 21.40 1.68 12.36
N ASP A 53 21.98 0.48 12.37
CA ASP A 53 23.27 0.19 13.01
C ASP A 53 24.39 -0.13 11.99
N GLY A 54 24.17 0.21 10.71
CA GLY A 54 25.12 -0.07 9.63
C GLY A 54 24.46 -0.07 8.25
N PRO A 55 25.13 -0.62 7.23
CA PRO A 55 24.53 -0.82 5.92
C PRO A 55 23.22 -1.62 6.03
N PRO A 56 22.17 -1.26 5.27
CA PRO A 56 20.94 -2.05 5.20
C PRO A 56 21.23 -3.51 4.87
N ALA A 57 20.65 -4.43 5.63
CA ALA A 57 20.78 -5.87 5.37
C ALA A 57 19.42 -6.57 5.56
N GLY A 58 19.02 -7.32 4.55
CA GLY A 58 17.69 -7.90 4.42
C GLY A 58 16.66 -6.91 3.85
N ASN A 59 15.54 -7.48 3.38
CA ASN A 59 14.37 -6.74 2.92
C ASN A 59 13.15 -7.27 3.66
N VAL A 60 12.24 -6.37 4.05
CA VAL A 60 11.08 -6.70 4.89
C VAL A 60 9.81 -6.04 4.35
N ARG A 61 8.68 -6.68 4.64
CA ARG A 61 7.34 -6.12 4.45
C ARG A 61 6.56 -6.32 5.74
N CYS A 62 5.96 -5.25 6.24
CA CYS A 62 4.98 -5.29 7.31
C CYS A 62 3.66 -4.72 6.81
N SER A 63 2.53 -5.35 7.11
CA SER A 63 1.20 -4.89 6.72
C SER A 63 0.31 -4.76 7.94
N TRP A 64 -0.57 -3.77 7.95
CA TRP A 64 -1.67 -3.70 8.91
C TRP A 64 -2.97 -3.73 8.10
N PRO A 65 -3.65 -4.88 8.03
CA PRO A 65 -4.98 -4.95 7.45
C PRO A 65 -5.98 -4.30 8.42
N ILE A 66 -6.68 -3.27 7.94
CA ILE A 66 -7.74 -2.57 8.67
C ILE A 66 -9.10 -3.15 8.29
N ARG A 67 -9.26 -3.52 7.01
CA ARG A 67 -10.50 -4.05 6.46
C ARG A 67 -10.21 -5.14 5.43
N GLN A 68 -11.05 -6.16 5.39
CA GLN A 68 -11.04 -7.13 4.29
C GLN A 68 -11.81 -6.61 3.08
N TYR A 69 -11.22 -6.73 1.89
CA TYR A 69 -11.79 -6.26 0.62
C TYR A 69 -13.17 -6.87 0.30
N SER A 70 -13.44 -8.07 0.80
CA SER A 70 -14.71 -8.78 0.63
C SER A 70 -15.84 -8.25 1.53
N ASN A 71 -15.52 -7.53 2.62
CA ASN A 71 -16.51 -7.09 3.60
C ASN A 71 -16.99 -5.65 3.32
N LYS A 72 -18.01 -5.53 2.47
CA LYS A 72 -18.54 -4.24 2.02
C LYS A 72 -19.24 -3.42 3.11
N ASN A 73 -19.70 -4.04 4.19
CA ASN A 73 -20.43 -3.39 5.29
C ASN A 73 -19.51 -3.00 6.47
N ASP A 74 -18.22 -3.33 6.39
CA ASP A 74 -17.25 -2.91 7.37
C ASP A 74 -16.97 -1.41 7.24
N GLU A 75 -17.22 -0.66 8.32
CA GLU A 75 -16.99 0.78 8.40
C GLU A 75 -15.57 1.13 8.88
N SER A 76 -14.73 0.13 9.16
CA SER A 76 -13.33 0.35 9.54
C SER A 76 -12.59 1.10 8.44
N GLY A 77 -11.73 2.04 8.85
CA GLY A 77 -10.94 2.85 7.94
C GLY A 77 -11.65 4.09 7.38
N ASN A 78 -12.95 4.30 7.67
CA ASN A 78 -13.66 5.51 7.28
C ASN A 78 -13.23 6.74 8.13
N LEU A 79 -13.80 7.92 7.83
CA LEU A 79 -13.45 9.16 8.52
C LEU A 79 -13.69 9.13 10.04
N ASP A 80 -14.80 8.56 10.50
CA ASP A 80 -15.12 8.49 11.93
C ASP A 80 -14.22 7.50 12.66
N TRP A 81 -13.87 6.39 11.99
CA TRP A 81 -12.87 5.45 12.47
C TRP A 81 -11.50 6.12 12.59
N LEU A 82 -11.06 6.90 11.59
CA LEU A 82 -9.79 7.63 11.63
C LEU A 82 -9.75 8.68 12.76
N ARG A 83 -10.86 9.36 13.03
CA ARG A 83 -10.97 10.29 14.17
C ARG A 83 -10.85 9.57 15.52
N SER A 84 -11.40 8.36 15.61
CA SER A 84 -11.24 7.48 16.76
C SER A 84 -9.79 7.03 16.90
N LEU A 85 -9.14 6.67 15.79
CA LEU A 85 -7.71 6.31 15.74
C LEU A 85 -6.83 7.45 16.25
N ARG A 86 -7.10 8.70 15.83
CA ARG A 86 -6.39 9.90 16.32
C ARG A 86 -6.52 10.05 17.84
N THR A 87 -7.70 9.78 18.39
CA THR A 87 -7.95 9.89 19.83
C THR A 87 -7.16 8.84 20.61
N ALA A 88 -7.15 7.59 20.13
CA ALA A 88 -6.33 6.52 20.72
C ALA A 88 -4.83 6.83 20.64
N ASN A 89 -4.40 7.52 19.57
CA ASN A 89 -3.00 7.85 19.29
C ASN A 89 -2.61 9.29 19.69
N ALA A 90 -3.30 9.92 20.65
CA ALA A 90 -3.03 11.32 21.03
C ALA A 90 -1.57 11.55 21.49
N ASN A 91 -0.96 10.53 22.11
CA ASN A 91 0.42 10.55 22.61
C ASN A 91 1.39 9.75 21.73
N ALA A 92 0.98 9.32 20.54
CA ALA A 92 1.84 8.57 19.62
C ALA A 92 3.00 9.46 19.10
N PRO A 93 4.10 8.85 18.59
CA PRO A 93 5.17 9.58 17.93
C PRO A 93 4.67 10.47 16.79
N ASP A 94 5.43 11.53 16.47
CA ASP A 94 5.04 12.54 15.47
C ASP A 94 4.66 11.94 14.12
N ILE A 95 5.40 10.93 13.63
CA ILE A 95 5.09 10.30 12.34
C ILE A 95 3.71 9.64 12.32
N ALA A 96 3.33 8.94 13.39
CA ALA A 96 2.03 8.28 13.50
C ALA A 96 0.91 9.34 13.53
N ARG A 97 1.08 10.39 14.33
CA ARG A 97 0.10 11.50 14.41
C ARG A 97 -0.04 12.24 13.09
N LEU A 98 1.07 12.52 12.41
CA LEU A 98 1.08 13.18 11.10
C LEU A 98 0.38 12.32 10.04
N LEU A 99 0.65 11.02 9.99
CA LEU A 99 -0.03 10.10 9.08
C LEU A 99 -1.54 10.09 9.34
N ILE A 100 -1.98 9.91 10.59
CA ILE A 100 -3.40 9.89 10.93
C ILE A 100 -4.08 11.20 10.54
N ASN A 101 -3.46 12.35 10.86
CA ASN A 101 -4.03 13.64 10.53
C ASN A 101 -4.13 13.86 9.02
N ALA A 102 -3.12 13.43 8.24
CA ALA A 102 -3.16 13.51 6.78
C ALA A 102 -4.28 12.63 6.18
N LEU A 103 -4.49 11.43 6.72
CA LEU A 103 -5.57 10.54 6.30
C LEU A 103 -6.96 11.10 6.64
N ILE A 104 -7.10 11.76 7.80
CA ILE A 104 -8.32 12.48 8.18
C ILE A 104 -8.57 13.63 7.21
N GLU A 105 -7.56 14.47 6.96
CA GLU A 105 -7.70 15.63 6.07
C GLU A 105 -8.08 15.20 4.65
N LEU A 106 -7.43 14.16 4.11
CA LEU A 106 -7.77 13.59 2.81
C LEU A 106 -9.21 13.05 2.79
N SER A 107 -9.60 12.28 3.81
CA SER A 107 -10.95 11.74 3.92
C SER A 107 -12.01 12.85 4.02
N GLU A 108 -11.73 13.91 4.78
CA GLU A 108 -12.61 15.08 4.88
C GLU A 108 -12.76 15.80 3.53
N GLN A 109 -11.67 15.97 2.78
CA GLN A 109 -11.74 16.54 1.44
C GLN A 109 -12.58 15.70 0.47
N VAL A 110 -12.44 14.37 0.51
CA VAL A 110 -13.25 13.44 -0.29
C VAL A 110 -14.73 13.51 0.11
N CYS A 111 -15.04 13.49 1.42
CA CYS A 111 -16.41 13.65 1.92
C CYS A 111 -17.04 14.98 1.53
N ASN A 112 -16.29 16.08 1.59
CA ASN A 112 -16.76 17.38 1.15
C ASN A 112 -17.04 17.44 -0.36
N ALA A 113 -16.40 16.57 -1.14
CA ALA A 113 -16.69 16.39 -2.57
C ALA A 113 -17.83 15.39 -2.85
N GLY A 114 -18.47 14.84 -1.81
CA GLY A 114 -19.59 13.90 -1.91
C GLY A 114 -19.18 12.42 -2.04
N GLY A 115 -17.89 12.11 -2.00
CA GLY A 115 -17.40 10.73 -1.99
C GLY A 115 -17.18 10.19 -0.58
N THR A 116 -16.72 8.94 -0.49
CA THR A 116 -16.26 8.34 0.76
C THR A 116 -14.93 7.63 0.52
N LEU A 117 -14.05 7.66 1.53
CA LEU A 117 -12.78 6.95 1.52
C LEU A 117 -12.70 6.01 2.72
N TYR A 118 -12.23 4.79 2.48
CA TYR A 118 -11.96 3.79 3.50
C TYR A 118 -10.48 3.42 3.40
N VAL A 119 -9.71 3.58 4.48
CA VAL A 119 -8.34 3.06 4.57
C VAL A 119 -8.41 1.57 4.89
N GLU A 120 -7.93 0.74 3.97
CA GLU A 120 -8.11 -0.72 4.09
C GLU A 120 -6.84 -1.42 4.55
N GLN A 121 -5.67 -0.87 4.19
CA GLN A 121 -4.40 -1.43 4.59
C GLN A 121 -3.30 -0.37 4.64
N LEU A 122 -2.45 -0.43 5.67
CA LEU A 122 -1.15 0.21 5.67
C LEU A 122 -0.06 -0.82 5.41
N SER A 123 0.97 -0.50 4.64
CA SER A 123 2.08 -1.42 4.38
C SER A 123 3.41 -0.71 4.35
N ILE A 124 4.33 -1.16 5.19
CA ILE A 124 5.72 -0.73 5.20
C ILE A 124 6.51 -1.71 4.36
N LEU A 125 7.23 -1.19 3.37
CA LEU A 125 8.13 -1.95 2.53
C LEU A 125 9.54 -1.38 2.67
N ILE A 126 10.50 -2.25 2.98
CA ILE A 126 11.91 -1.92 3.02
C ILE A 126 12.64 -2.90 2.10
N SER A 127 13.10 -2.39 0.95
CA SER A 127 13.86 -3.12 -0.05
C SER A 127 15.16 -2.38 -0.34
N LYS A 128 15.97 -2.14 0.70
CA LYS A 128 17.23 -1.39 0.64
C LYS A 128 18.46 -2.27 0.41
N ASP A 129 18.38 -3.57 0.69
CA ASP A 129 19.46 -4.51 0.44
C ASP A 129 19.33 -5.09 -0.97
N ALA A 130 20.29 -4.77 -1.84
CA ALA A 130 20.34 -5.22 -3.23
C ALA A 130 20.62 -6.73 -3.37
N ASN A 131 21.12 -7.39 -2.33
CA ASN A 131 21.48 -8.81 -2.35
C ASN A 131 20.38 -9.71 -1.73
N ALA A 132 19.39 -9.11 -1.06
CA ALA A 132 18.28 -9.84 -0.48
C ALA A 132 17.08 -9.92 -1.45
N PRO A 133 16.25 -10.98 -1.37
CA PRO A 133 15.01 -11.04 -2.15
C PRO A 133 14.09 -9.84 -1.86
N THR A 134 13.46 -9.29 -2.89
CA THR A 134 12.46 -8.22 -2.70
C THR A 134 11.24 -8.76 -1.95
N ARG A 135 10.78 -8.02 -0.93
CA ARG A 135 9.49 -8.26 -0.26
C ARG A 135 8.52 -7.19 -0.72
N CYS A 136 7.61 -7.55 -1.64
CA CYS A 136 6.58 -6.64 -2.13
C CYS A 136 5.18 -7.16 -1.80
N LEU A 137 4.17 -6.30 -1.93
CA LEU A 137 2.79 -6.69 -1.66
C LEU A 137 2.25 -7.59 -2.77
N THR A 138 2.44 -7.18 -4.01
CA THR A 138 1.89 -7.84 -5.20
C THR A 138 2.97 -8.00 -6.28
N PRO A 139 3.68 -9.15 -6.31
CA PRO A 139 4.77 -9.40 -7.27
C PRO A 139 4.29 -9.75 -8.69
N VAL A 140 2.97 -9.85 -8.89
CA VAL A 140 2.34 -10.27 -10.15
C VAL A 140 1.59 -9.08 -10.73
N ILE A 141 1.63 -8.91 -12.05
CA ILE A 141 0.81 -7.90 -12.73
C ILE A 141 -0.64 -8.36 -12.62
N HIS A 142 -1.50 -7.54 -12.05
CA HIS A 142 -2.91 -7.86 -11.85
C HIS A 142 -3.78 -6.61 -11.93
N ALA A 143 -5.09 -6.80 -12.05
CA ALA A 143 -6.08 -5.78 -11.73
C ALA A 143 -6.91 -6.24 -10.52
N ASP A 144 -7.47 -5.29 -9.77
CA ASP A 144 -8.16 -5.64 -8.52
C ASP A 144 -9.55 -6.23 -8.81
N GLU A 145 -9.85 -7.41 -8.28
CA GLU A 145 -11.09 -8.14 -8.57
C GLU A 145 -12.31 -7.69 -7.77
N TYR A 146 -12.09 -7.05 -6.62
CA TYR A 146 -13.16 -6.73 -5.65
C TYR A 146 -13.77 -5.34 -5.81
N TYR A 147 -13.13 -4.45 -6.57
CA TYR A 147 -13.53 -3.06 -6.72
C TYR A 147 -14.07 -2.79 -8.12
N GLY A 148 -15.04 -1.90 -8.19
CA GLY A 148 -15.60 -1.40 -9.45
C GLY A 148 -14.82 -0.23 -10.03
N LEU A 149 -15.51 0.50 -10.91
CA LEU A 149 -14.96 1.70 -11.55
C LEU A 149 -14.66 2.77 -10.51
N ARG A 150 -13.42 3.29 -10.53
CA ARG A 150 -12.91 4.32 -9.62
C ARG A 150 -13.11 4.00 -8.14
N GLU A 151 -13.10 2.71 -7.80
CA GLU A 151 -13.27 2.27 -6.41
C GLU A 151 -11.95 1.92 -5.72
N SER A 152 -10.86 1.69 -6.44
CA SER A 152 -9.54 1.48 -5.84
C SER A 152 -8.79 2.79 -5.72
N ALA A 153 -8.07 2.99 -4.59
CA ALA A 153 -7.20 4.13 -4.42
C ALA A 153 -5.93 3.77 -3.63
N LEU A 154 -4.84 4.50 -3.88
CA LEU A 154 -3.60 4.35 -3.12
C LEU A 154 -2.80 5.64 -2.99
N VAL A 155 -1.91 5.65 -1.98
CA VAL A 155 -0.81 6.63 -1.82
C VAL A 155 0.45 5.87 -1.47
N SER A 156 1.57 6.28 -2.07
CA SER A 156 2.91 5.82 -1.67
C SER A 156 3.73 6.96 -1.10
N LEU A 157 4.24 6.79 0.12
CA LEU A 157 5.14 7.73 0.79
C LEU A 157 6.53 7.10 0.91
N SER A 158 7.40 7.44 -0.04
CA SER A 158 8.80 6.97 -0.08
C SER A 158 9.69 7.69 0.93
N GLU A 159 10.67 6.98 1.47
CA GLU A 159 11.80 7.53 2.22
C GLU A 159 12.66 8.42 1.31
N ALA A 160 13.20 9.50 1.86
CA ALA A 160 14.11 10.39 1.14
C ALA A 160 15.32 9.60 0.59
N GLY A 161 15.58 9.73 -0.71
CA GLY A 161 16.65 9.00 -1.41
C GLY A 161 16.27 7.61 -1.94
N PHE A 162 15.03 7.15 -1.70
CA PHE A 162 14.49 5.88 -2.20
C PHE A 162 13.21 6.07 -3.06
N ASP A 163 13.08 7.24 -3.68
CA ASP A 163 11.92 7.68 -4.46
C ASP A 163 12.02 7.35 -5.97
N VAL A 164 13.23 7.12 -6.50
CA VAL A 164 13.48 6.96 -7.93
C VAL A 164 12.80 5.72 -8.53
N ASN A 165 12.77 4.60 -7.78
CA ASN A 165 12.24 3.32 -8.27
C ASN A 165 11.30 2.63 -7.26
N GLY A 166 10.83 3.31 -6.21
CA GLY A 166 9.75 2.83 -5.34
C GLY A 166 8.36 3.27 -5.83
N GLY A 167 7.33 2.45 -5.67
CA GLY A 167 5.96 2.82 -6.06
C GLY A 167 5.19 1.74 -6.81
N THR A 168 3.87 1.95 -6.94
CA THR A 168 3.01 1.12 -7.79
C THR A 168 3.16 1.54 -9.25
N VAL A 169 3.28 0.57 -10.16
CA VAL A 169 3.36 0.80 -11.60
C VAL A 169 2.05 0.34 -12.23
N PHE A 170 1.41 1.22 -13.00
CA PHE A 170 0.16 0.98 -13.69
C PHE A 170 0.38 0.89 -15.20
N TYR A 171 -0.44 0.10 -15.88
CA TYR A 171 -0.40 -0.10 -17.33
C TYR A 171 -1.79 0.20 -17.93
N PRO A 172 -2.17 1.49 -18.03
CA PRO A 172 -3.54 1.91 -18.33
C PRO A 172 -4.01 1.56 -19.74
N THR A 173 -3.09 1.22 -20.65
CA THR A 173 -3.43 0.85 -22.03
C THR A 173 -3.63 -0.66 -22.22
N ILE A 174 -3.49 -1.46 -21.16
CA ILE A 174 -3.65 -2.90 -21.20
C ILE A 174 -4.96 -3.23 -20.50
N ALA A 175 -5.82 -4.01 -21.16
CA ALA A 175 -7.04 -4.52 -20.55
C ALA A 175 -6.75 -5.81 -19.77
N PRO A 176 -7.40 -6.06 -18.61
CA PRO A 176 -7.13 -7.25 -17.81
C PRO A 176 -7.33 -8.58 -18.53
N HIS A 177 -8.27 -8.71 -19.48
CA HIS A 177 -8.44 -9.92 -20.28
C HIS A 177 -7.16 -10.29 -21.07
N GLN A 178 -6.30 -9.31 -21.38
CA GLN A 178 -5.04 -9.55 -22.07
C GLN A 178 -3.98 -10.20 -21.17
N LEU A 179 -4.15 -10.09 -19.84
CA LEU A 179 -3.29 -10.74 -18.85
C LEU A 179 -3.62 -12.24 -18.69
N GLY A 180 -4.79 -12.69 -19.13
CA GLY A 180 -5.25 -14.06 -19.00
C GLY A 180 -6.60 -14.17 -18.28
N GLN A 181 -7.05 -15.40 -18.02
CA GLN A 181 -8.41 -15.67 -17.54
C GLN A 181 -8.75 -15.08 -16.16
N ALA A 182 -7.74 -14.78 -15.35
CA ALA A 182 -7.91 -14.19 -14.01
C ALA A 182 -7.50 -12.71 -13.95
N GLY A 183 -7.13 -12.09 -15.09
CA GLY A 183 -6.56 -10.74 -15.07
C GLY A 183 -5.21 -10.66 -14.34
N ARG A 184 -4.40 -11.72 -14.41
CA ARG A 184 -3.10 -11.83 -13.71
C ARG A 184 -2.03 -12.42 -14.62
N MET A 185 -0.80 -11.90 -14.54
CA MET A 185 0.33 -12.35 -15.36
C MET A 185 1.66 -12.23 -14.61
N PRO A 186 2.54 -13.26 -14.65
CA PRO A 186 3.90 -13.16 -14.12
C PRO A 186 4.71 -12.06 -14.83
N PRO A 187 5.63 -11.37 -14.13
CA PRO A 187 6.44 -10.30 -14.73
C PRO A 187 7.25 -10.69 -15.97
N GLU A 188 7.80 -11.90 -16.00
CA GLU A 188 8.59 -12.37 -17.15
C GLU A 188 7.74 -12.50 -18.42
N GLU A 189 6.55 -13.10 -18.29
CA GLU A 189 5.61 -13.20 -19.40
C GLU A 189 5.10 -11.81 -19.82
N PHE A 190 4.78 -10.96 -18.85
CA PHE A 190 4.31 -9.60 -19.12
C PHE A 190 5.35 -8.80 -19.90
N ASN A 191 6.61 -8.82 -19.46
CA ASN A 191 7.70 -8.14 -20.15
C ASN A 191 7.88 -8.69 -21.57
N SER A 192 7.78 -10.01 -21.78
CA SER A 192 7.92 -10.58 -23.12
C SER A 192 6.84 -10.11 -24.11
N ARG A 193 5.62 -9.82 -23.61
CA ARG A 193 4.45 -9.47 -24.42
C ARG A 193 4.21 -7.96 -24.53
N PHE A 194 4.57 -7.22 -23.48
CA PHE A 194 4.17 -5.83 -23.26
C PHE A 194 5.34 -4.93 -22.84
N ALA A 195 6.61 -5.31 -23.11
CA ALA A 195 7.79 -4.50 -22.76
C ALA A 195 7.72 -3.03 -23.21
N SER A 196 7.00 -2.73 -24.30
CA SER A 196 6.84 -1.37 -24.83
C SER A 196 5.53 -0.70 -24.44
N ALA A 197 4.72 -1.33 -23.58
CA ALA A 197 3.46 -0.73 -23.15
C ALA A 197 3.72 0.52 -22.30
N PRO A 198 2.97 1.62 -22.53
CA PRO A 198 3.04 2.79 -21.66
C PRO A 198 2.77 2.41 -20.21
N ALA A 199 3.67 2.83 -19.33
CA ALA A 199 3.58 2.62 -17.89
C ALA A 199 3.46 3.96 -17.16
N TYR A 200 2.60 4.01 -16.15
CA TYR A 200 2.50 5.10 -15.22
C TYR A 200 3.07 4.68 -13.87
N ARG A 201 4.08 5.40 -13.37
CA ARG A 201 4.70 5.10 -12.08
C ARG A 201 4.23 6.11 -11.04
N ALA A 202 3.54 5.62 -10.02
CA ALA A 202 3.05 6.44 -8.91
C ALA A 202 4.20 7.19 -8.25
N GLN A 203 4.04 8.50 -8.05
CA GLN A 203 5.05 9.33 -7.41
C GLN A 203 4.88 9.37 -5.88
N HIS A 204 5.93 9.78 -5.17
CA HIS A 204 5.86 10.03 -3.73
C HIS A 204 4.74 11.04 -3.42
N GLY A 205 3.85 10.68 -2.49
CA GLY A 205 2.75 11.54 -2.02
C GLY A 205 1.59 11.67 -3.00
N GLU A 206 1.64 11.01 -4.15
CA GLU A 206 0.55 11.04 -5.12
C GLU A 206 -0.63 10.17 -4.65
N PHE A 207 -1.83 10.76 -4.67
CA PHE A 207 -3.09 10.05 -4.46
C PHE A 207 -3.69 9.66 -5.81
N ILE A 208 -3.79 8.35 -6.04
CA ILE A 208 -4.26 7.78 -7.30
C ILE A 208 -5.56 7.04 -7.04
N ILE A 209 -6.58 7.33 -7.85
CA ILE A 209 -7.83 6.56 -7.94
C ILE A 209 -7.83 5.84 -9.29
N TYR A 210 -8.15 4.56 -9.29
CA TYR A 210 -8.13 3.73 -10.50
C TYR A 210 -9.27 2.70 -10.49
N ASP A 211 -9.49 2.10 -11.66
CA ASP A 211 -10.57 1.13 -11.86
C ASP A 211 -10.15 -0.26 -11.38
N GLY A 212 -11.07 -0.96 -10.71
CA GLY A 212 -11.03 -2.41 -10.54
C GLY A 212 -11.90 -3.15 -11.56
N MET A 213 -11.98 -4.47 -11.44
CA MET A 213 -12.65 -5.37 -12.38
C MET A 213 -14.10 -5.68 -12.02
N ALA A 214 -14.62 -5.27 -10.86
CA ALA A 214 -15.98 -5.62 -10.44
C ALA A 214 -17.03 -4.84 -11.26
N GLY A 215 -17.91 -5.57 -11.94
CA GLY A 215 -19.06 -5.00 -12.63
C GLY A 215 -20.15 -4.50 -11.68
N LYS A 216 -21.11 -3.73 -12.19
CA LYS A 216 -22.25 -3.20 -11.41
C LYS A 216 -23.11 -4.28 -10.73
N ASN A 217 -23.13 -5.49 -11.30
CA ASN A 217 -23.82 -6.66 -10.77
C ASN A 217 -22.95 -7.50 -9.81
N GLY A 218 -21.74 -7.06 -9.50
CA GLY A 218 -20.78 -7.79 -8.68
C GLY A 218 -20.01 -8.90 -9.42
N ASN A 219 -20.29 -9.13 -10.70
CA ASN A 219 -19.54 -10.11 -11.50
C ASN A 219 -18.21 -9.53 -11.97
N LEU A 220 -17.20 -10.38 -12.09
CA LEU A 220 -15.91 -9.99 -12.67
C LEU A 220 -16.10 -9.57 -14.13
N ASN A 221 -15.57 -8.40 -14.48
CA ASN A 221 -15.51 -7.87 -15.84
C ASN A 221 -14.06 -7.62 -16.23
N LEU A 222 -13.49 -8.51 -17.04
CA LEU A 222 -12.10 -8.45 -17.49
C LEU A 222 -11.84 -7.36 -18.54
N ASP A 223 -12.86 -6.66 -19.01
CA ASP A 223 -12.72 -5.48 -19.87
C ASP A 223 -12.55 -4.19 -19.06
N HIS A 224 -12.77 -4.27 -17.74
CA HIS A 224 -12.58 -3.16 -16.80
C HIS A 224 -11.42 -3.49 -15.85
N GLY A 225 -10.85 -2.45 -15.26
CA GLY A 225 -9.76 -2.57 -14.31
C GLY A 225 -8.45 -2.06 -14.89
N THR A 226 -7.60 -1.51 -14.02
CA THR A 226 -6.28 -1.01 -14.41
C THR A 226 -5.21 -2.01 -13.96
N PRO A 227 -4.57 -2.74 -14.90
CA PRO A 227 -3.41 -3.55 -14.58
C PRO A 227 -2.31 -2.78 -13.88
N HIS A 228 -1.78 -3.34 -12.80
CA HIS A 228 -0.71 -2.74 -12.03
C HIS A 228 0.10 -3.79 -11.27
N VAL A 229 1.22 -3.35 -10.70
CA VAL A 229 2.15 -4.19 -9.92
C VAL A 229 2.88 -3.35 -8.88
N SER A 230 3.31 -3.97 -7.79
CA SER A 230 4.24 -3.36 -6.85
C SER A 230 5.62 -3.25 -7.52
N GLY A 231 6.02 -2.05 -7.91
CA GLY A 231 7.27 -1.80 -8.64
C GLY A 231 8.52 -1.75 -7.76
N ASP A 232 8.50 -2.41 -6.59
CA ASP A 232 9.61 -2.38 -5.64
C ASP A 232 10.77 -3.24 -6.14
N LEU A 233 11.99 -2.71 -6.04
CA LEU A 233 13.21 -3.40 -6.43
C LEU A 233 14.19 -3.43 -5.26
N ALA A 234 14.87 -4.55 -5.08
CA ALA A 234 15.94 -4.72 -4.10
C ALA A 234 17.02 -3.65 -4.32
N GLY A 235 17.37 -2.92 -3.25
CA GLY A 235 18.34 -1.82 -3.27
C GLY A 235 17.75 -0.43 -3.52
N TYR A 236 16.47 -0.31 -3.87
CA TYR A 236 15.93 0.95 -4.40
C TYR A 236 14.65 1.47 -3.74
N SER A 237 14.01 0.69 -2.86
CA SER A 237 12.71 1.08 -2.30
C SER A 237 12.72 1.10 -0.77
N SER A 238 12.17 2.15 -0.20
CA SER A 238 11.65 2.12 1.17
C SER A 238 10.44 3.05 1.23
N ARG A 239 9.26 2.53 1.55
CA ARG A 239 8.01 3.31 1.48
C ARG A 239 6.94 2.80 2.43
N LEU A 240 6.04 3.71 2.79
CA LEU A 240 4.71 3.40 3.31
C LEU A 240 3.71 3.43 2.15
N LEU A 241 2.97 2.35 1.96
CA LEU A 241 1.83 2.26 1.05
C LEU A 241 0.54 2.33 1.88
N VAL A 242 -0.38 3.18 1.46
CA VAL A 242 -1.74 3.25 1.99
C VAL A 242 -2.67 2.76 0.89
N LEU A 243 -3.35 1.65 1.12
CA LEU A 243 -4.40 1.14 0.24
C LEU A 243 -5.76 1.57 0.76
N MET A 244 -6.61 2.03 -0.15
CA MET A 244 -7.89 2.61 0.16
C MET A 244 -8.95 2.17 -0.84
N ARG A 245 -10.20 2.16 -0.38
CA ARG A 245 -11.37 2.10 -1.23
C ARG A 245 -12.01 3.47 -1.32
N HIS A 246 -12.27 3.92 -2.54
CA HIS A 246 -13.02 5.12 -2.84
C HIS A 246 -14.45 4.75 -3.24
N ILE A 247 -15.43 5.53 -2.78
CA ILE A 247 -16.81 5.46 -3.25
C ILE A 247 -17.11 6.84 -3.84
N SER A 248 -17.37 6.87 -5.15
CA SER A 248 -17.66 8.12 -5.86
C SER A 248 -19.03 8.68 -5.44
N PRO A 249 -19.22 10.02 -5.47
CA PRO A 249 -20.56 10.60 -5.37
C PRO A 249 -21.47 10.05 -6.48
N GLU A 250 -22.75 9.85 -6.16
CA GLU A 250 -23.81 9.50 -7.12
C GLU A 250 -24.11 10.63 -8.11
#